data_AF-A0A7C7IET9-F1
#
_entry.id   AF-A0A7C7IET9-F1
#
_cell.length_a   1.000
_cell.length_b   1.000
_cell.length_c   1.000
_cell.angle_alpha   90.00
_cell.angle_beta   90.00
_cell.angle_gamma   90.00
#
_symmetry.space_group_name_H-M   'P 1'
#
loop_
_entity.id
_entity.type
_entity.pdbx_description
1 polymer ?
#
loop_
_entity_poly.entity_id
_entity_poly.type
_entity_poly.pdbx_seq_one_letter_code
_entity_poly.pdbx_strand_id
1 'polypeptide(L)'
;MNYKSVFRFLIIVPILLIFVAVGLDLVYPFPESVSAYYGGLAGVGFSQTYYAYLFVAIAAFIADLCLFFFVRNSREIWVILMVIFFILAASMPELTIMSPLSIVLVQVAWLMAGIKISMAYLSPPIRDLF
;
A
#
# COMPACT_ATOMS: atom_id res chain seq x y z
N MET A 1 16.62 -9.20 20.35
CA MET A 1 15.35 -8.82 19.69
C MET A 1 15.03 -9.87 18.63
N ASN A 2 13.79 -10.36 18.56
CA ASN A 2 13.42 -11.34 17.53
C ASN A 2 13.19 -10.63 16.19
N TYR A 3 14.25 -10.53 15.37
CA TYR A 3 14.22 -9.82 14.08
C TYR A 3 13.11 -10.31 13.16
N LYS A 4 12.84 -11.63 13.13
CA LYS A 4 11.76 -12.20 12.30
C LYS A 4 10.38 -11.73 12.73
N SER A 5 10.14 -11.66 14.04
CA SER A 5 8.89 -11.16 14.60
C SER A 5 8.70 -9.67 14.29
N VAL A 6 9.76 -8.87 14.41
CA VAL A 6 9.72 -7.44 14.08
C VAL A 6 9.49 -7.23 12.59
N PHE A 7 10.13 -8.01 11.73
CA PHE A 7 9.94 -7.93 10.29
C PHE A 7 8.49 -8.27 9.89
N ARG A 8 7.91 -9.32 10.47
CA ARG A 8 6.50 -9.69 10.27
C ARG A 8 5.53 -8.63 10.76
N PHE A 9 5.84 -7.96 11.88
CA PHE A 9 5.07 -6.83 12.37
C PHE A 9 5.06 -5.67 11.37
N LEU A 10 6.22 -5.37 10.75
CA LEU A 10 6.35 -4.35 9.71
C LEU A 10 5.66 -4.71 8.39
N ILE A 11 5.14 -5.94 8.24
CA ILE A 11 4.28 -6.34 7.12
C ILE A 11 2.81 -6.18 7.52
N ILE A 12 2.41 -6.75 8.66
CA ILE A 12 1.00 -6.80 9.07
C ILE A 12 0.45 -5.40 9.38
N VAL A 13 1.18 -4.59 10.13
CA VAL A 13 0.65 -3.31 10.62
C VAL A 13 0.37 -2.33 9.49
N PRO A 14 1.27 -2.11 8.50
CA PRO A 14 0.95 -1.25 7.35
C PRO A 14 -0.30 -1.70 6.58
N ILE A 15 -0.47 -3.02 6.40
CA ILE A 15 -1.67 -3.58 5.75
C ILE A 15 -2.92 -3.21 6.53
N LEU A 16 -2.92 -3.41 7.86
CA LEU A 16 -4.05 -3.05 8.71
C LEU A 16 -4.34 -1.55 8.67
N LEU A 17 -3.31 -0.71 8.70
CA LEU A 17 -3.46 0.75 8.62
C LEU A 17 -4.13 1.19 7.31
N ILE A 18 -3.76 0.57 6.17
CA ILE A 18 -4.41 0.84 4.88
C ILE A 18 -5.88 0.43 4.91
N PHE A 19 -6.23 -0.74 5.44
CA PHE A 19 -7.63 -1.16 5.55
C PHE A 19 -8.46 -0.25 6.45
N VAL A 20 -7.89 0.18 7.57
CA VAL A 20 -8.55 1.13 8.48
C VAL A 20 -8.75 2.48 7.79
N ALA A 21 -7.74 3.00 7.08
CA ALA A 21 -7.85 4.25 6.33
C ALA A 21 -8.97 4.19 5.27
N VAL A 22 -9.01 3.11 4.48
CA VAL A 22 -10.09 2.90 3.50
C VAL A 22 -11.45 2.81 4.20
N GLY A 23 -11.55 2.07 5.29
CA GLY A 23 -12.80 1.95 6.05
C GLY A 23 -13.28 3.28 6.63
N LEU A 24 -12.36 4.15 7.08
CA LEU A 24 -12.68 5.49 7.57
C LEU A 24 -13.17 6.40 6.44
N ASP A 25 -12.58 6.30 5.25
CA ASP A 25 -13.00 7.10 4.11
C ASP A 25 -14.41 6.72 3.61
N LEU A 26 -14.83 5.46 3.76
CA LEU A 26 -16.20 5.03 3.41
C LEU A 26 -17.29 5.70 4.27
N VAL A 27 -16.97 6.12 5.48
CA VAL A 27 -17.90 6.79 6.41
C VAL A 27 -17.62 8.30 6.53
N TYR A 28 -16.59 8.80 5.86
CA TYR A 28 -16.20 10.21 5.93
C TYR A 28 -17.13 11.05 5.04
N PRO A 29 -17.72 12.15 5.57
CA PRO A 29 -18.57 13.03 4.79
C PRO A 29 -17.71 13.94 3.89
N PHE A 30 -17.30 13.42 2.74
CA PHE A 30 -16.59 14.21 1.74
C PHE A 30 -17.45 15.37 1.22
N PRO A 31 -16.84 16.49 0.79
CA PRO A 31 -17.55 17.56 0.10
C PRO A 31 -18.30 17.04 -1.13
N GLU A 32 -19.43 17.66 -1.45
CA GLU A 32 -20.30 17.25 -2.55
C GLU A 32 -19.58 17.19 -3.90
N SER A 33 -18.61 18.08 -4.14
CA SER A 33 -17.76 18.08 -5.34
C SER A 33 -16.97 16.78 -5.51
N VAL A 34 -16.47 16.20 -4.41
CA VAL A 34 -15.71 14.94 -4.41
C VAL A 34 -16.65 13.75 -4.56
N SER A 35 -17.78 13.77 -3.84
CA SER A 35 -18.81 12.73 -3.97
C SER A 35 -19.40 12.68 -5.38
N ALA A 36 -19.66 13.83 -6.02
CA ALA A 36 -20.12 13.91 -7.39
C ALA A 36 -19.08 13.39 -8.40
N TYR A 37 -17.79 13.64 -8.15
CA TYR A 37 -16.71 13.08 -8.97
C TYR A 37 -16.67 11.55 -8.91
N TYR A 38 -16.68 10.97 -7.71
CA TYR A 38 -16.71 9.50 -7.55
C TYR A 38 -18.02 8.89 -8.07
N GLY A 39 -19.16 9.57 -7.88
CA GLY A 39 -20.45 9.17 -8.44
C GLY A 39 -20.45 9.17 -9.97
N GLY A 40 -19.80 10.17 -10.60
CA GLY A 40 -19.60 10.22 -12.04
C GLY A 40 -18.72 9.07 -12.56
N LEU A 41 -17.61 8.77 -11.86
CA LEU A 41 -16.75 7.64 -12.18
C LEU A 41 -17.49 6.29 -12.08
N ALA A 42 -18.38 6.14 -11.09
CA ALA A 42 -19.20 4.94 -10.94
C ALA A 42 -20.21 4.75 -12.08
N GLY A 43 -20.71 5.85 -12.67
CA GLY A 43 -21.67 5.81 -13.78
C GLY A 43 -21.06 5.64 -15.17
N VAL A 44 -19.88 6.21 -15.41
CA VAL A 44 -19.21 6.23 -16.74
C VAL A 44 -18.11 5.15 -16.84
N GLY A 45 -17.66 4.62 -15.71
CA GLY A 45 -16.58 3.64 -15.62
C GLY A 45 -15.23 4.29 -15.30
N PHE A 46 -14.33 3.48 -14.74
CA PHE A 46 -12.98 3.93 -14.38
C PHE A 46 -12.02 3.85 -15.58
N SER A 47 -10.94 4.64 -15.53
CA SER A 47 -9.91 4.63 -16.57
C SER A 47 -9.11 3.32 -16.58
N GLN A 48 -8.46 3.01 -17.71
CA GLN A 48 -7.52 1.88 -17.77
C GLN A 48 -6.38 2.02 -16.76
N THR A 49 -5.92 3.25 -16.52
CA THR A 49 -4.89 3.56 -15.53
C THR A 49 -5.35 3.22 -14.11
N TYR A 50 -6.63 3.45 -13.78
CA TYR A 50 -7.20 3.04 -12.49
C TYR A 50 -7.18 1.52 -12.32
N TYR A 51 -7.58 0.77 -13.35
CA TYR A 51 -7.55 -0.70 -13.29
C TYR A 51 -6.11 -1.24 -13.17
N ALA A 52 -5.17 -0.63 -13.89
CA ALA A 52 -3.75 -0.97 -13.78
C ALA A 52 -3.22 -0.68 -12.36
N TYR A 53 -3.58 0.46 -11.78
CA TYR A 53 -3.24 0.82 -10.41
C TYR A 53 -3.79 -0.21 -9.41
N LEU A 54 -5.08 -0.58 -9.53
CA LEU A 54 -5.71 -1.58 -8.67
C LEU A 54 -5.03 -2.95 -8.79
N PHE A 55 -4.70 -3.38 -10.02
CA PHE A 55 -4.00 -4.63 -10.27
C PHE A 55 -2.62 -4.64 -9.57
N VAL A 56 -1.86 -3.55 -9.71
CA VAL A 56 -0.54 -3.42 -9.08
C VAL A 56 -0.66 -3.37 -7.55
N ALA A 57 -1.69 -2.70 -7.01
CA ALA A 57 -1.96 -2.68 -5.58
C ALA A 57 -2.20 -4.10 -5.03
N ILE A 58 -3.06 -4.89 -5.70
CA ILE A 58 -3.33 -6.29 -5.33
C ILE A 58 -2.05 -7.13 -5.42
N ALA A 59 -1.28 -6.99 -6.50
CA ALA A 59 -0.02 -7.69 -6.66
C ALA A 59 0.98 -7.34 -5.55
N ALA A 60 1.06 -6.07 -5.13
CA ALA A 60 1.91 -5.62 -4.04
C ALA A 60 1.49 -6.24 -2.69
N PHE A 61 0.18 -6.34 -2.41
CA PHE A 61 -0.33 -7.07 -1.24
C PHE A 61 0.02 -8.56 -1.26
N ILE A 62 -0.06 -9.21 -2.42
CA ILE A 62 0.37 -10.60 -2.56
C ILE A 62 1.87 -10.73 -2.30
N ALA A 63 2.68 -9.79 -2.81
CA ALA A 63 4.12 -9.76 -2.56
C ALA A 63 4.43 -9.54 -1.07
N ASP A 64 3.63 -8.78 -0.34
CA ASP A 64 3.73 -8.65 1.12
C ASP A 64 3.48 -9.97 1.85
N LEU A 65 2.50 -10.77 1.39
CA LEU A 65 2.27 -12.11 1.93
C LEU A 65 3.45 -13.04 1.62
N CYS A 66 4.00 -12.97 0.40
CA CYS A 66 5.21 -13.71 0.05
C CYS A 66 6.42 -13.32 0.93
N LEU A 67 6.57 -12.02 1.23
CA LEU A 67 7.58 -11.51 2.14
C LEU A 67 7.43 -12.07 3.56
N PHE A 68 6.19 -12.20 4.03
CA PHE A 68 5.88 -12.73 5.37
C PHE A 68 6.37 -14.18 5.58
N PHE A 69 6.32 -14.97 4.51
CA PHE A 69 6.78 -16.36 4.47
C PHE A 69 8.23 -16.52 4.00
N PHE A 70 8.94 -15.42 3.72
CA PHE A 70 10.31 -15.45 3.20
C PHE A 70 10.44 -16.22 1.87
N VAL A 71 9.47 -16.05 0.97
CA VAL A 71 9.51 -16.68 -0.36
C VAL A 71 10.67 -16.09 -1.15
N ARG A 72 11.39 -16.93 -1.89
CA ARG A 72 12.55 -16.53 -2.70
C ARG A 72 12.21 -15.40 -3.66
N ASN A 73 13.08 -14.40 -3.75
CA ASN A 73 12.95 -13.19 -4.59
C ASN A 73 11.73 -12.29 -4.28
N SER A 74 10.96 -12.57 -3.24
CA SER A 74 9.75 -11.79 -2.90
C SER A 74 10.07 -10.32 -2.59
N ARG A 75 11.27 -10.04 -2.09
CA ARG A 75 11.77 -8.70 -1.81
C ARG A 75 11.91 -7.86 -3.07
N GLU A 76 12.60 -8.38 -4.08
CA GLU A 76 12.83 -7.70 -5.35
C GLU A 76 11.51 -7.46 -6.08
N ILE A 77 10.63 -8.47 -6.08
CA ILE A 77 9.29 -8.38 -6.66
C ILE A 77 8.48 -7.27 -5.96
N TRP A 78 8.49 -7.23 -4.62
CA TRP A 78 7.77 -6.22 -3.87
C TRP A 78 8.26 -4.80 -4.17
N VAL A 79 9.58 -4.60 -4.26
CA VAL A 79 10.19 -3.30 -4.61
C VAL A 79 9.74 -2.84 -5.99
N ILE A 80 9.80 -3.72 -7.00
CA ILE A 80 9.38 -3.39 -8.38
C ILE A 80 7.89 -3.00 -8.39
N LEU A 81 7.04 -3.78 -7.73
CA LEU A 81 5.60 -3.50 -7.65
C LEU A 81 5.31 -2.16 -6.97
N MET A 82 6.05 -1.82 -5.90
CA MET A 82 5.87 -0.53 -5.24
C MET A 82 6.34 0.66 -6.08
N VAL A 83 7.42 0.52 -6.84
CA VAL A 83 7.86 1.56 -7.79
C VAL A 83 6.77 1.82 -8.82
N ILE A 84 6.22 0.75 -9.42
CA ILE A 84 5.12 0.87 -10.39
C ILE A 84 3.88 1.49 -9.74
N PHE A 85 3.54 1.06 -8.52
CA PHE A 85 2.41 1.61 -7.76
C PHE A 85 2.53 3.12 -7.59
N PHE A 86 3.70 3.63 -7.19
CA PHE A 86 3.91 5.06 -7.00
C PHE A 86 3.86 5.86 -8.30
N ILE A 87 4.39 5.31 -9.40
CA ILE A 87 4.29 5.95 -10.72
C ILE A 87 2.82 6.08 -11.14
N LEU A 88 2.02 5.03 -10.93
CA LEU A 88 0.59 5.04 -11.23
C LEU A 88 -0.21 5.94 -10.29
N ALA A 89 0.15 5.99 -9.00
CA ALA A 89 -0.49 6.90 -8.04
C ALA A 89 -0.21 8.37 -8.39
N ALA A 90 1.01 8.69 -8.83
CA ALA A 90 1.39 10.05 -9.22
C ALA A 90 0.68 10.52 -10.50
N SER A 91 0.26 9.61 -11.39
CA SER A 91 -0.47 9.95 -12.61
C SER A 91 -1.97 10.16 -12.40
N MET A 92 -2.50 9.80 -11.22
CA MET A 92 -3.92 9.95 -10.86
C MET A 92 -4.07 10.45 -9.41
N PRO A 93 -3.71 11.71 -9.13
CA PRO A 93 -3.79 12.26 -7.78
C PRO A 93 -5.21 12.27 -7.20
N GLU A 94 -6.24 12.26 -8.05
CA GLU A 94 -7.64 12.21 -7.63
C GLU A 94 -8.01 10.89 -6.93
N LEU A 95 -7.24 9.82 -7.15
CA LEU A 95 -7.37 8.55 -6.42
C LEU A 95 -6.80 8.60 -5.00
N THR A 96 -6.11 9.68 -4.66
CA THR A 96 -5.47 9.87 -3.35
C THR A 96 -6.20 10.89 -2.47
N ILE A 97 -7.38 11.35 -2.91
CA ILE A 97 -8.27 12.14 -2.07
C ILE A 97 -8.74 11.26 -0.91
N MET A 98 -8.34 11.62 0.30
CA MET A 98 -8.58 10.88 1.52
C MET A 98 -8.95 11.84 2.63
N SER A 99 -9.66 11.36 3.65
CA SER A 99 -9.89 12.16 4.84
C SER A 99 -8.57 12.47 5.56
N PRO A 100 -8.48 13.56 6.34
CA PRO A 100 -7.24 13.94 7.03
C PRO A 100 -6.65 12.82 7.89
N LEU A 101 -7.50 12.04 8.57
CA LEU A 101 -7.06 10.92 9.39
C LEU A 101 -6.53 9.76 8.53
N SER A 102 -7.21 9.42 7.43
CA SER A 102 -6.77 8.39 6.50
C SER A 102 -5.41 8.71 5.89
N ILE A 103 -5.17 9.99 5.55
CA ILE A 103 -3.86 10.46 5.07
C ILE A 103 -2.77 10.14 6.10
N VAL A 104 -3.01 10.44 7.38
CA VAL A 104 -2.04 10.17 8.46
C VAL A 104 -1.76 8.67 8.59
N LEU A 105 -2.81 7.83 8.58
CA LEU A 105 -2.64 6.38 8.69
C LEU A 105 -1.84 5.81 7.52
N VAL A 106 -2.13 6.28 6.30
CA VAL A 106 -1.41 5.88 5.08
C VAL A 106 0.05 6.35 5.15
N GLN A 107 0.33 7.58 5.59
CA GLN A 107 1.70 8.08 5.81
C GLN A 107 2.48 7.24 6.82
N VAL A 108 1.85 6.83 7.93
CA VAL A 108 2.47 5.93 8.91
C VAL A 108 2.73 4.55 8.29
N ALA A 109 1.78 4.00 7.53
CA ALA A 109 1.96 2.74 6.82
C ALA A 109 3.16 2.81 5.85
N TRP A 110 3.32 3.92 5.14
CA TRP A 110 4.47 4.15 4.25
C TRP A 110 5.79 4.23 4.98
N LEU A 111 5.85 4.95 6.10
CA LEU A 111 7.06 5.04 6.91
C LEU A 111 7.50 3.64 7.41
N MET A 112 6.54 2.85 7.89
CA MET A 112 6.78 1.48 8.31
C MET A 112 7.21 0.56 7.16
N ALA A 113 6.65 0.74 5.97
CA ALA A 113 7.06 0.02 4.77
C ALA A 113 8.49 0.39 4.33
N GLY A 114 8.91 1.65 4.53
CA GLY A 114 10.31 2.06 4.34
C GLY A 114 11.25 1.34 5.31
N ILE A 115 10.90 1.29 6.60
CA ILE A 115 11.66 0.56 7.62
C ILE A 115 11.75 -0.94 7.26
N LYS A 116 10.66 -1.53 6.79
CA LYS A 116 10.61 -2.92 6.31
C LYS A 116 11.65 -3.18 5.21
N ILE A 117 11.71 -2.34 4.18
CA ILE A 117 12.74 -2.44 3.13
C ILE A 117 14.14 -2.34 3.74
N SER A 118 14.39 -1.31 4.57
CA SER A 118 15.71 -1.12 5.16
C SER A 118 16.14 -2.36 5.96
N MET A 119 15.24 -2.98 6.72
CA MET A 119 15.52 -4.24 7.40
C MET A 119 15.76 -5.41 6.44
N ALA A 120 15.01 -5.50 5.35
CA ALA A 120 15.15 -6.58 4.36
C ALA A 120 16.51 -6.58 3.64
N TYR A 121 17.19 -5.43 3.58
CA TYR A 121 18.49 -5.28 2.90
C TYR A 121 19.67 -5.09 3.85
N LEU A 122 19.50 -4.34 4.95
CA LEU A 122 20.58 -3.94 5.85
C LEU A 122 20.74 -4.86 7.05
N SER A 123 19.75 -5.70 7.36
CA SER A 123 19.83 -6.64 8.49
C SER A 123 20.23 -8.03 7.99
N PRO A 124 21.47 -8.51 8.22
CA PRO A 124 21.88 -9.87 7.87
C PRO A 124 20.88 -10.97 8.29
N PRO A 125 20.34 -10.98 9.52
CA PRO A 125 19.43 -12.06 9.95
C PRO A 125 18.08 -12.08 9.22
N ILE A 126 17.73 -11.02 8.46
CA ILE A 126 16.53 -10.98 7.62
C ILE A 126 16.88 -11.14 6.15
N ARG A 127 17.93 -10.45 5.69
CA ARG A 127 18.41 -10.51 4.30
C ARG A 127 18.68 -11.94 3.85
N ASP A 128 19.28 -12.75 4.72
CA ASP A 128 19.70 -14.11 4.41
C ASP A 128 18.55 -15.13 4.46
N LEU A 129 17.30 -14.69 4.69
CA LEU A 129 16.10 -15.53 4.70
C LEU A 129 15.44 -15.66 3.32
N PHE A 130 15.81 -14.81 2.36
CA PHE A 130 15.15 -14.68 1.05
C PHE A 130 15.97 -15.28 -0.10
#